data_AF-T0QJK6-F1
#
_entry.id   AF-T0QJK6-F1
#
_cell.length_a   1.000
_cell.length_b   1.000
_cell.length_c   1.000
_cell.angle_alpha   90.00
_cell.angle_beta   90.00
_cell.angle_gamma   90.00
#
_symmetry.space_group_name_H-M   'P 1'
#
loop_
_entity.id
_entity.type
_entity.pdbx_description
1 polymer ?
#
loop_
_entity_poly.entity_id
_entity_poly.type
_entity_poly.pdbx_seq_one_letter_code
_entity_poly.pdbx_strand_id
1 'polypeptide(L)'
;MNTMRIDPGVAYALAAFVTWGLYPLYWKQLYGIPDLQLAMHRISWAFVVLAGMLTYKRQWTEFKRGVSSWKVFGTYTLSSIFIFTNWYLLVWAINAGYIIETSLGVFINPLINVVFGVLIFKETLSKWQWVSIGLACSGVVVVAVAYGKLPWIALTMALTFALYGLIKKQAPLNALHGMMLETSILFPIALTYLIVVECQGTGA
;
A
#
# COMPACT_ATOMS: atom_id res chain seq x y z
N MET A 1 -17.81 9.59 37.20
CA MET A 1 -17.73 8.61 36.08
C MET A 1 -17.06 9.30 34.91
N ASN A 2 -15.75 9.06 34.69
CA ASN A 2 -15.04 9.56 33.53
C ASN A 2 -15.54 8.81 32.30
N THR A 3 -16.24 9.49 31.41
CA THR A 3 -16.55 8.96 30.09
C THR A 3 -15.23 8.75 29.36
N MET A 4 -14.89 7.50 29.06
CA MET A 4 -13.82 7.17 28.12
C MET A 4 -14.23 7.74 26.75
N ARG A 5 -13.88 9.01 26.49
CA ARG A 5 -13.90 9.57 25.15
C ARG A 5 -12.82 8.83 24.37
N ILE A 6 -13.25 7.90 23.52
CA ILE A 6 -12.37 7.25 22.56
C ILE A 6 -11.67 8.38 21.78
N ASP A 7 -10.33 8.39 21.82
CA ASP A 7 -9.54 9.30 21.01
C ASP A 7 -9.97 9.11 19.54
N PRO A 8 -10.35 10.18 18.82
CA PRO A 8 -10.71 10.10 17.40
C PRO A 8 -9.70 9.29 16.58
N GLY A 9 -8.41 9.34 16.93
CA GLY A 9 -7.36 8.55 16.29
C GLY A 9 -7.56 7.03 16.43
N VAL A 10 -8.00 6.55 17.59
CA VAL A 10 -8.30 5.13 17.82
C VAL A 10 -9.51 4.69 16.99
N ALA A 11 -10.55 5.54 16.93
CA ALA A 11 -11.72 5.27 16.11
C ALA A 11 -11.36 5.19 14.61
N TYR A 12 -10.51 6.11 14.12
CA TYR A 12 -10.03 6.08 12.73
C TYR A 12 -9.16 4.86 12.43
N ALA A 13 -8.28 4.47 13.34
CA ALA A 13 -7.45 3.27 13.19
C ALA A 13 -8.33 2.01 13.11
N LEU A 14 -9.30 1.86 14.03
CA LEU A 14 -10.23 0.74 14.03
C LEU A 14 -11.04 0.67 12.73
N ALA A 15 -11.61 1.79 12.28
CA ALA A 15 -12.32 1.83 11.01
C ALA A 15 -11.43 1.41 9.84
N ALA A 16 -10.21 1.96 9.76
CA ALA A 16 -9.26 1.63 8.70
C ALA A 16 -8.88 0.14 8.70
N PHE A 17 -8.54 -0.44 9.87
CA PHE A 17 -8.15 -1.85 9.96
C PHE A 17 -9.32 -2.80 9.71
N VAL A 18 -10.53 -2.47 10.15
CA VAL A 18 -11.73 -3.27 9.84
C VAL A 18 -12.02 -3.24 8.33
N THR A 19 -12.01 -2.06 7.71
CA THR A 19 -12.19 -1.95 6.25
C THR A 19 -11.11 -2.73 5.50
N TRP A 20 -9.87 -2.67 5.97
CA TRP A 20 -8.77 -3.41 5.37
C TRP A 20 -8.88 -4.93 5.57
N GLY A 21 -9.37 -5.39 6.72
CA GLY A 21 -9.60 -6.81 6.98
C GLY A 21 -10.73 -7.42 6.13
N LEU A 22 -11.72 -6.62 5.72
CA LEU A 22 -12.79 -7.03 4.80
C LEU A 22 -12.34 -7.06 3.34
N TYR A 23 -11.17 -6.50 3.03
CA TYR A 23 -10.69 -6.31 1.66
C TYR A 23 -10.54 -7.61 0.85
N PRO A 24 -10.01 -8.72 1.40
CA PRO A 24 -9.94 -9.98 0.65
C PRO A 24 -11.31 -10.57 0.31
N LEU A 25 -12.34 -10.33 1.14
CA LEU A 25 -13.70 -10.79 0.88
C LEU A 25 -14.31 -10.07 -0.31
N TYR A 26 -14.05 -8.78 -0.46
CA TYR A 26 -14.45 -7.98 -1.63
C TYR A 26 -13.81 -8.52 -2.91
N TRP A 27 -12.50 -8.77 -2.92
CA TRP A 27 -11.82 -9.29 -4.11
C TRP A 27 -12.30 -10.65 -4.55
N LYS A 28 -12.66 -11.51 -3.60
CA LYS A 28 -13.23 -12.83 -3.89
C LYS A 28 -14.53 -12.73 -4.71
N GLN A 29 -15.32 -11.66 -4.54
CA GLN A 29 -16.55 -11.45 -5.31
C GLN A 29 -16.28 -11.04 -6.77
N LEU A 30 -15.05 -10.60 -7.08
CA LEU A 30 -14.63 -10.10 -8.39
C LEU A 30 -13.71 -11.07 -9.14
N TYR A 31 -13.68 -12.35 -8.74
CA TYR A 31 -12.80 -13.38 -9.31
C TYR A 31 -12.89 -13.52 -10.84
N GLY A 32 -14.03 -13.16 -11.45
CA GLY A 32 -14.23 -13.22 -12.91
C GLY A 32 -13.61 -12.06 -13.70
N ILE A 33 -13.11 -11.01 -13.05
CA ILE A 33 -12.54 -9.83 -13.70
C ILE A 33 -11.01 -9.97 -13.70
N PRO A 34 -10.33 -9.69 -14.83
CA PRO A 34 -8.88 -9.67 -14.89
C PRO A 34 -8.26 -8.82 -13.76
N ASP A 35 -7.29 -9.39 -13.04
CA ASP A 35 -6.61 -8.78 -11.89
C ASP A 35 -5.94 -7.45 -12.22
N LEU A 36 -5.40 -7.31 -13.45
CA LEU A 36 -4.86 -6.05 -13.92
C LEU A 36 -5.95 -4.98 -14.06
N GLN A 37 -7.12 -5.35 -14.59
CA GLN A 37 -8.25 -4.44 -14.74
C GLN A 37 -8.80 -3.98 -13.38
N LEU A 38 -8.87 -4.89 -12.41
CA LEU A 38 -9.20 -4.56 -11.02
C LEU A 38 -8.22 -3.55 -10.40
N ALA A 39 -6.91 -3.75 -10.63
CA ALA A 39 -5.88 -2.82 -10.18
C ALA A 39 -6.02 -1.44 -10.85
N MET A 40 -6.35 -1.39 -12.14
CA MET A 40 -6.57 -0.13 -12.85
C MET A 40 -7.82 0.60 -12.37
N HIS A 41 -8.95 -0.09 -12.15
CA HIS A 41 -10.14 0.52 -11.55
C HIS A 41 -9.84 1.07 -10.15
N ARG A 42 -9.07 0.33 -9.34
CA ARG A 42 -8.65 0.79 -8.01
C ARG A 42 -7.89 2.13 -8.07
N ILE A 43 -6.95 2.28 -9.01
CA ILE A 43 -6.20 3.53 -9.21
C ILE A 43 -7.12 4.66 -9.65
N SER A 44 -7.98 4.39 -10.62
CA SER A 44 -8.92 5.38 -11.16
C SER A 44 -9.87 5.91 -10.08
N TRP A 45 -10.47 5.02 -9.29
CA TRP A 45 -11.35 5.42 -8.19
C TRP A 45 -10.60 6.10 -7.05
N ALA A 46 -9.38 5.64 -6.72
CA ALA A 46 -8.55 6.31 -5.73
C ALA A 46 -8.24 7.76 -6.16
N PHE A 47 -7.86 7.98 -7.42
CA PHE A 47 -7.65 9.32 -7.97
C PHE A 47 -8.91 10.18 -7.86
N VAL A 48 -10.07 9.68 -8.27
CA VAL A 48 -11.35 10.42 -8.21
C VAL A 48 -11.68 10.83 -6.77
N VAL A 49 -11.58 9.90 -5.83
CA VAL A 49 -11.85 10.18 -4.41
C VAL A 49 -10.87 11.20 -3.84
N LEU A 50 -9.57 11.05 -4.13
CA LEU A 50 -8.54 11.98 -3.65
C LEU A 50 -8.69 13.37 -4.26
N ALA A 51 -9.01 13.47 -5.55
CA ALA A 51 -9.31 14.73 -6.23
C ALA A 51 -10.55 15.41 -5.61
N GLY A 52 -11.59 14.63 -5.30
CA GLY A 52 -12.78 15.10 -4.58
C GLY A 52 -12.43 15.64 -3.19
N MET A 53 -11.62 14.91 -2.42
CA MET A 53 -11.15 15.36 -1.11
C MET A 53 -10.31 16.63 -1.19
N LEU A 54 -9.44 16.75 -2.18
CA LEU A 54 -8.59 17.93 -2.39
C LEU A 54 -9.42 19.16 -2.77
N THR A 55 -10.47 18.95 -3.56
CA THR A 55 -11.45 19.98 -3.93
C THR A 55 -12.26 20.43 -2.72
N TYR A 56 -12.78 19.49 -1.92
CA TYR A 56 -13.51 19.77 -0.69
C TYR A 56 -12.64 20.55 0.31
N LYS A 57 -11.37 20.18 0.47
CA LYS A 57 -10.40 20.88 1.33
C LYS A 57 -9.82 22.15 0.69
N ARG A 58 -10.09 22.42 -0.59
CA ARG A 58 -9.56 23.55 -1.37
C ARG A 58 -8.02 23.64 -1.37
N GLN A 59 -7.34 22.49 -1.39
CA GLN A 59 -5.87 22.39 -1.26
C GLN A 59 -5.12 22.34 -2.59
N TRP A 60 -5.79 22.60 -3.72
CA TRP A 60 -5.19 22.53 -5.06
C TRP A 60 -3.97 23.44 -5.25
N THR A 61 -3.99 24.65 -4.70
CA THR A 61 -2.86 25.59 -4.80
C THR A 61 -1.63 25.06 -4.06
N GLU A 62 -1.81 24.54 -2.85
CA GLU A 62 -0.72 23.96 -2.05
C GLU A 62 -0.20 22.66 -2.67
N PHE A 63 -1.09 21.84 -3.24
CA PHE A 63 -0.68 20.67 -4.01
C PHE A 63 0.19 21.06 -5.21
N LYS A 64 -0.26 21.99 -6.06
CA LYS A 64 0.50 22.47 -7.22
C LYS A 64 1.86 23.04 -6.83
N ARG A 65 1.91 23.81 -5.72
CA ARG A 65 3.17 24.34 -5.18
C ARG A 65 4.11 23.21 -4.75
N GLY A 66 3.58 22.21 -4.04
CA GLY A 66 4.35 21.06 -3.55
C GLY A 66 4.94 20.18 -4.66
N VAL A 67 4.26 20.06 -5.80
CA VAL A 67 4.69 19.19 -6.92
C VAL A 67 5.52 19.91 -7.99
N SER A 68 5.88 21.18 -7.77
CA SER A 68 6.59 22.02 -8.73
C SER A 68 8.04 21.60 -9.03
N SER A 69 8.64 20.78 -8.17
CA SER A 69 10.03 20.33 -8.31
C SER A 69 10.13 18.99 -9.04
N TRP A 70 11.03 18.91 -10.03
CA TRP A 70 11.34 17.66 -10.72
C TRP A 70 11.84 16.56 -9.77
N LYS A 71 12.54 16.94 -8.69
CA LYS A 71 13.00 15.99 -7.66
C LYS A 71 11.82 15.35 -6.93
N VAL A 72 10.80 16.16 -6.60
CA VAL A 72 9.56 15.67 -5.98
C VAL A 72 8.87 14.73 -6.94
N PHE A 73 8.65 15.16 -8.19
CA PHE A 73 8.01 14.33 -9.20
C PHE A 73 8.72 12.98 -9.38
N GLY A 74 10.04 12.97 -9.57
CA GLY A 74 10.82 11.73 -9.70
C GLY A 74 10.74 10.81 -8.47
N THR A 75 10.73 11.38 -7.27
CA THR A 75 10.57 10.62 -6.01
C THR A 75 9.21 9.93 -5.96
N TYR A 76 8.14 10.65 -6.31
CA TYR A 76 6.79 10.10 -6.30
C TYR A 76 6.49 9.17 -7.48
N THR A 77 7.18 9.31 -8.62
CA THR A 77 7.15 8.32 -9.70
C THR A 77 7.76 7.00 -9.26
N LEU A 78 8.91 7.02 -8.58
CA LEU A 78 9.50 5.80 -8.03
C LEU A 78 8.61 5.18 -6.95
N SER A 79 8.07 6.01 -6.06
CA SER A 79 7.09 5.61 -5.05
C SER A 79 5.84 4.97 -5.66
N SER A 80 5.31 5.55 -6.74
CA SER A 80 4.10 5.07 -7.42
C SER A 80 4.31 3.70 -8.07
N ILE A 81 5.50 3.42 -8.60
CA ILE A 81 5.86 2.08 -9.09
C ILE A 81 5.81 1.06 -7.95
N PHE A 82 6.47 1.32 -6.82
CA PHE A 82 6.49 0.37 -5.71
C PHE A 82 5.11 0.11 -5.11
N ILE A 83 4.30 1.15 -4.90
CA ILE A 83 2.95 0.98 -4.36
C ILE A 83 2.02 0.30 -5.37
N PHE A 84 2.15 0.60 -6.67
CA PHE A 84 1.39 -0.07 -7.71
C PHE A 84 1.75 -1.56 -7.81
N THR A 85 3.04 -1.89 -7.90
CA THR A 85 3.50 -3.28 -7.90
C THR A 85 2.97 -4.02 -6.67
N ASN A 86 3.02 -3.40 -5.49
CA ASN A 86 2.51 -4.02 -4.28
C ASN A 86 0.99 -4.28 -4.35
N TRP A 87 0.21 -3.29 -4.79
CA TRP A 87 -1.24 -3.42 -4.90
C TRP A 87 -1.68 -4.42 -5.96
N TYR A 88 -1.03 -4.41 -7.12
CA TYR A 88 -1.29 -5.38 -8.18
C TYR A 88 -0.95 -6.79 -7.70
N LEU A 89 0.25 -6.99 -7.13
CA LEU A 89 0.68 -8.30 -6.63
C LEU A 89 -0.24 -8.83 -5.53
N LEU A 90 -0.78 -7.96 -4.66
CA LEU A 90 -1.79 -8.31 -3.67
C LEU A 90 -3.05 -8.89 -4.32
N VAL A 91 -3.62 -8.18 -5.31
CA VAL A 91 -4.86 -8.60 -6.00
C VAL A 91 -4.62 -9.89 -6.79
N TRP A 92 -3.56 -9.92 -7.58
CA TRP A 92 -3.17 -11.09 -8.35
C TRP A 92 -2.93 -12.31 -7.46
N ALA A 93 -2.17 -12.18 -6.36
CA ALA A 93 -1.87 -13.29 -5.47
C ALA A 93 -3.12 -13.83 -4.78
N ILE A 94 -4.04 -12.97 -4.34
CA ILE A 94 -5.32 -13.38 -3.75
C ILE A 94 -6.16 -14.14 -4.79
N ASN A 95 -6.28 -13.60 -6.00
CA ASN A 95 -7.06 -14.24 -7.08
C ASN A 95 -6.44 -15.56 -7.53
N ALA A 96 -5.11 -15.68 -7.55
CA ALA A 96 -4.39 -16.91 -7.86
C ALA A 96 -4.33 -17.92 -6.69
N GLY A 97 -5.00 -17.64 -5.56
CA GLY A 97 -5.12 -18.56 -4.42
C GLY A 97 -3.96 -18.53 -3.42
N TYR A 98 -2.99 -17.62 -3.56
CA TYR A 98 -1.83 -17.46 -2.68
C TYR A 98 -2.14 -16.64 -1.40
N ILE A 99 -3.31 -16.85 -0.80
CA ILE A 99 -3.78 -16.08 0.37
C ILE A 99 -2.83 -16.23 1.57
N ILE A 100 -2.22 -17.41 1.73
CA ILE A 100 -1.24 -17.69 2.80
C ILE A 100 0.04 -16.88 2.57
N GLU A 101 0.60 -16.84 1.36
CA GLU A 101 1.80 -16.03 1.08
C GLU A 101 1.51 -14.54 1.23
N THR A 102 0.34 -14.08 0.79
CA THR A 102 -0.08 -12.69 0.96
C THR A 102 -0.11 -12.28 2.43
N SER A 103 -0.66 -13.13 3.29
CA SER A 103 -0.69 -12.90 4.74
C SER A 103 0.70 -12.92 5.36
N LEU A 104 1.55 -13.86 4.92
CA LEU A 104 2.95 -13.94 5.35
C LEU A 104 3.72 -12.67 4.95
N GLY A 105 3.47 -12.10 3.77
CA GLY A 105 4.07 -10.85 3.32
C GLY A 105 3.75 -9.68 4.25
N VAL A 106 2.52 -9.63 4.76
CA VAL A 106 2.09 -8.62 5.74
C VAL A 106 2.83 -8.77 7.06
N PHE A 107 3.13 -10.00 7.50
CA PHE A 107 3.92 -10.24 8.71
C PHE A 107 5.42 -9.96 8.53
N ILE A 108 5.97 -10.20 7.35
CA ILE A 108 7.39 -9.91 7.02
C ILE A 108 7.63 -8.40 6.92
N ASN A 109 6.65 -7.64 6.44
CA ASN A 109 6.79 -6.22 6.13
C ASN A 109 7.29 -5.35 7.31
N PRO A 110 6.75 -5.44 8.55
CA PRO A 110 7.32 -4.75 9.71
C PRO A 110 8.81 -5.05 9.95
N LEU A 111 9.26 -6.29 9.72
CA LEU A 111 10.66 -6.68 9.91
C LEU A 111 11.57 -5.98 8.90
N ILE A 112 11.18 -5.93 7.62
CA ILE A 112 11.96 -5.22 6.59
C ILE A 112 11.97 -3.71 6.87
N ASN A 113 10.84 -3.13 7.30
CA ASN A 113 10.79 -1.71 7.68
C ASN A 113 11.72 -1.40 8.85
N VAL A 114 11.79 -2.27 9.86
CA VAL A 114 12.74 -2.15 10.97
C VAL A 114 14.19 -2.20 10.48
N VAL A 115 14.51 -3.14 9.58
CA VAL A 115 15.84 -3.23 8.98
C VAL A 115 16.22 -1.93 8.26
N PHE A 116 15.32 -1.37 7.45
CA PHE A 116 15.56 -0.06 6.83
C PHE A 116 15.63 1.09 7.84
N GLY A 117 14.81 1.06 8.90
CA GLY A 117 14.86 1.98 10.04
C GLY A 117 16.25 2.05 10.67
N VAL A 118 16.79 0.88 11.03
CA VAL A 118 18.09 0.76 11.70
C VAL A 118 19.24 1.06 10.72
N LEU A 119 19.22 0.50 9.50
CA LEU A 119 20.36 0.63 8.57
C LEU A 119 20.44 2.00 7.90
N ILE A 120 19.30 2.57 7.49
CA ILE A 120 19.27 3.80 6.69
C ILE A 120 19.08 5.02 7.59
N PHE A 121 18.14 4.96 8.52
CA PHE A 121 17.83 6.08 9.41
C PHE A 121 18.62 6.04 10.73
N LYS A 122 19.43 4.99 10.95
CA LYS A 122 20.24 4.80 12.17
C LYS A 122 19.39 4.88 13.44
N GLU A 123 18.16 4.39 13.37
CA GLU A 123 17.26 4.36 14.52
C GLU A 123 17.81 3.42 15.59
N THR A 124 17.79 3.91 16.84
CA THR A 124 18.21 3.11 17.99
C THR A 124 17.00 2.41 18.57
N LEU A 125 17.11 1.10 18.73
CA LEU A 125 16.06 0.27 19.30
C LEU A 125 16.42 -0.12 20.73
N SER A 126 15.43 -0.07 21.61
CA SER A 126 15.56 -0.57 22.97
C SER A 126 15.76 -2.09 22.98
N LYS A 127 16.31 -2.62 24.07
CA LYS A 127 16.48 -4.08 24.25
C LYS A 127 15.16 -4.84 24.06
N TRP A 128 14.05 -4.29 24.55
CA TRP A 128 12.73 -4.90 24.41
C TRP A 128 12.20 -4.88 22.98
N GLN A 129 12.51 -3.84 22.19
CA GLN A 129 12.17 -3.82 20.77
C GLN A 129 12.93 -4.91 20.01
N TRP A 130 14.22 -5.14 20.32
CA TRP A 130 14.98 -6.25 19.75
C TRP A 130 14.39 -7.62 20.12
N VAL A 131 13.93 -7.79 21.36
CA VAL A 131 13.22 -9.01 21.77
C VAL A 131 11.94 -9.19 20.97
N SER A 132 11.12 -8.14 20.81
CA SER A 132 9.89 -8.19 19.99
C SER A 132 10.17 -8.53 18.53
N ILE A 133 11.26 -8.00 17.96
CA ILE A 133 11.71 -8.33 16.60
C ILE A 133 12.10 -9.81 16.52
N GLY A 134 12.86 -10.32 17.51
CA GLY A 134 13.22 -11.73 17.58
C GLY A 134 12.01 -12.66 17.63
N LEU A 135 11.00 -12.30 18.43
CA LEU A 135 9.73 -13.03 18.50
C LEU A 135 8.97 -12.99 17.16
N ALA A 136 8.86 -11.82 16.53
CA ALA A 136 8.21 -11.68 15.22
C ALA A 136 8.94 -12.48 14.12
N CYS A 137 10.29 -12.43 14.10
CA CYS A 137 11.10 -13.25 13.20
C CYS A 137 10.85 -14.75 13.41
N SER A 138 10.78 -15.21 14.67
CA SER A 138 10.51 -16.62 14.96
C SER A 138 9.15 -17.07 14.43
N GLY A 139 8.11 -16.25 14.59
CA GLY A 139 6.77 -16.53 14.05
C GLY A 139 6.77 -16.61 12.52
N VAL A 140 7.45 -15.67 11.85
CA VAL A 140 7.62 -15.69 10.39
C VAL A 140 8.33 -16.97 9.93
N VAL A 141 9.41 -17.39 10.63
CA VAL A 141 10.15 -18.62 10.29
C VAL A 141 9.27 -19.85 10.46
N VAL A 142 8.52 -19.96 11.55
CA VAL A 142 7.59 -21.09 11.78
C VAL A 142 6.57 -21.18 10.65
N VAL A 143 5.94 -20.07 10.28
CA VAL A 143 4.94 -20.04 9.19
C VAL A 143 5.60 -20.33 7.83
N ALA A 144 6.79 -19.78 7.56
CA ALA A 144 7.50 -20.02 6.32
C ALA A 144 7.93 -21.49 6.16
N VAL A 145 8.41 -22.12 7.23
CA VAL A 145 8.74 -23.56 7.24
C VAL A 145 7.48 -24.41 7.07
N ALA A 146 6.39 -24.06 7.76
CA ALA A 146 5.11 -24.75 7.61
C ALA A 146 4.52 -24.60 6.20
N TYR A 147 4.77 -23.48 5.52
CA TYR A 147 4.36 -23.26 4.13
C TYR A 147 5.10 -24.21 3.14
N GLY A 148 6.27 -24.72 3.51
CA GLY A 148 6.98 -25.77 2.78
C GLY A 148 7.56 -25.36 1.41
N LYS A 149 7.42 -24.09 1.02
CA LYS A 149 7.94 -23.50 -0.22
C LYS A 149 8.55 -22.14 0.06
N LEU A 150 9.44 -21.68 -0.81
CA LEU A 150 9.99 -20.32 -0.73
C LEU A 150 8.86 -19.31 -1.00
N PRO A 151 8.49 -18.43 -0.05
CA PRO A 151 7.36 -17.53 -0.18
C PRO A 151 7.76 -16.26 -0.94
N TRP A 152 8.05 -16.40 -2.23
CA TRP A 152 8.59 -15.31 -3.06
C TRP A 152 7.58 -14.16 -3.22
N ILE A 153 6.27 -14.43 -3.18
CA ILE A 153 5.23 -13.38 -3.24
C ILE A 153 5.30 -12.57 -1.96
N ALA A 154 5.35 -13.24 -0.80
CA ALA A 154 5.46 -12.60 0.50
C ALA A 154 6.68 -11.68 0.59
N LEU A 155 7.83 -12.16 0.12
CA LEU A 155 9.09 -11.41 0.12
C LEU A 155 9.02 -10.20 -0.83
N THR A 156 8.47 -10.38 -2.03
CA THR A 156 8.32 -9.30 -3.01
C THR A 156 7.37 -8.23 -2.50
N MET A 157 6.23 -8.62 -1.92
CA MET A 157 5.29 -7.69 -1.30
C MET A 157 5.91 -6.92 -0.13
N ALA A 158 6.59 -7.62 0.77
CA ALA A 158 7.24 -6.98 1.91
C ALA A 158 8.33 -5.99 1.46
N LEU A 159 9.15 -6.37 0.47
CA LEU A 159 10.22 -5.54 -0.05
C LEU A 159 9.67 -4.30 -0.76
N THR A 160 8.72 -4.46 -1.67
CA THR A 160 8.09 -3.35 -2.40
C THR A 160 7.42 -2.36 -1.46
N PHE A 161 6.70 -2.85 -0.45
CA PHE A 161 6.05 -1.97 0.53
C PHE A 161 7.07 -1.27 1.45
N ALA A 162 8.14 -1.95 1.84
CA ALA A 162 9.18 -1.35 2.67
C ALA A 162 10.00 -0.29 1.90
N LEU A 163 10.27 -0.52 0.60
CA LEU A 163 10.88 0.48 -0.28
C LEU A 163 9.97 1.69 -0.49
N TYR A 164 8.67 1.44 -0.68
CA TYR A 164 7.66 2.51 -0.68
C TYR A 164 7.71 3.30 0.64
N GLY A 165 7.65 2.63 1.79
CA GLY A 165 7.70 3.26 3.11
C GLY A 165 8.97 4.07 3.34
N LEU A 166 10.12 3.54 2.92
CA LEU A 166 11.42 4.22 2.95
C LEU A 166 11.41 5.53 2.16
N ILE A 167 10.90 5.50 0.92
CA ILE A 167 10.78 6.68 0.06
C ILE A 167 9.82 7.68 0.70
N LYS A 168 8.65 7.22 1.15
CA LYS A 168 7.62 8.08 1.76
C LYS A 168 8.11 8.78 3.01
N LYS A 169 8.92 8.11 3.82
CA LYS A 169 9.49 8.69 5.04
C LYS A 169 10.41 9.87 4.76
N GLN A 170 11.02 9.93 3.57
CA GLN A 170 11.89 11.04 3.15
C GLN A 170 11.16 12.04 2.22
N ALA A 171 9.94 11.73 1.80
CA ALA A 171 9.23 12.50 0.81
C ALA A 171 8.58 13.76 1.43
N PRO A 172 8.60 14.92 0.74
CA PRO A 172 8.24 16.19 1.34
C PRO A 172 6.72 16.47 1.38
N LEU A 173 5.89 15.70 0.67
CA LEU A 173 4.44 15.94 0.68
C LEU A 173 3.78 15.19 1.83
N ASN A 174 2.75 15.82 2.42
CA ASN A 174 1.87 15.16 3.37
C ASN A 174 1.16 13.93 2.73
N ALA A 175 0.56 13.09 3.56
CA ALA A 175 -0.06 11.84 3.12
C ALA A 175 -1.08 12.03 1.98
N LEU A 176 -1.95 13.05 2.07
CA LEU A 176 -2.98 13.34 1.07
C LEU A 176 -2.37 13.77 -0.27
N HIS A 177 -1.48 14.76 -0.25
CA HIS A 177 -0.80 15.27 -1.44
C HIS A 177 0.07 14.21 -2.10
N GLY A 178 0.79 13.42 -1.30
CA GLY A 178 1.65 12.35 -1.80
C GLY A 178 0.86 11.23 -2.48
N MET A 179 -0.23 10.78 -1.85
CA MET A 179 -1.11 9.77 -2.42
C MET A 179 -1.83 10.29 -3.68
N MET A 180 -2.23 11.56 -3.68
CA MET A 180 -2.80 12.22 -4.86
C MET A 180 -1.80 12.24 -6.02
N LEU A 181 -0.53 12.58 -5.77
CA LEU A 181 0.48 12.59 -6.83
C LEU A 181 0.76 11.19 -7.38
N GLU A 182 0.89 10.18 -6.50
CA GLU A 182 1.08 8.78 -6.89
C GLU A 182 -0.04 8.29 -7.80
N THR A 183 -1.28 8.53 -7.39
CA THR A 183 -2.47 8.14 -8.17
C THR A 183 -2.61 8.98 -9.44
N SER A 184 -2.25 10.26 -9.42
CA SER A 184 -2.25 11.12 -10.62
C SER A 184 -1.24 10.67 -11.67
N ILE A 185 -0.07 10.15 -11.25
CA ILE A 185 0.96 9.63 -12.16
C ILE A 185 0.47 8.35 -12.82
N LEU A 186 -0.18 7.46 -12.06
CA LEU A 186 -0.70 6.19 -12.56
C LEU A 186 -2.02 6.34 -13.33
N PHE A 187 -2.78 7.40 -13.07
CA PHE A 187 -4.12 7.61 -13.62
C PHE A 187 -4.17 7.62 -15.15
N PRO A 188 -3.29 8.31 -15.90
CA PRO A 188 -3.29 8.24 -17.36
C PRO A 188 -3.11 6.82 -17.88
N ILE A 189 -2.20 6.05 -17.28
CA ILE A 189 -1.93 4.66 -17.67
C ILE A 189 -3.16 3.79 -17.39
N ALA A 190 -3.75 3.94 -16.19
CA ALA A 190 -4.95 3.20 -15.80
C ALA A 190 -6.15 3.55 -16.69
N LEU A 191 -6.37 4.83 -16.98
CA LEU A 191 -7.47 5.28 -17.80
C LEU A 191 -7.32 4.79 -19.25
N THR A 192 -6.12 4.91 -19.83
CA THR A 192 -5.86 4.39 -21.19
C THR A 192 -6.12 2.89 -21.26
N TYR A 193 -5.62 2.13 -20.29
CA TYR A 193 -5.88 0.69 -20.24
C TYR A 193 -7.39 0.38 -20.18
N LEU A 194 -8.12 1.04 -19.29
CA LEU A 194 -9.56 0.83 -19.11
C LEU A 194 -10.37 1.18 -20.37
N ILE A 195 -10.03 2.28 -21.04
CA ILE A 195 -10.67 2.67 -22.31
C ILE A 195 -10.41 1.62 -23.39
N VAL A 196 -9.17 1.10 -23.49
CA VAL A 196 -8.82 0.09 -24.49
C VAL A 196 -9.61 -1.20 -24.28
N VAL A 197 -9.69 -1.71 -23.04
CA VAL A 197 -10.45 -2.95 -22.77
C VAL A 197 -11.95 -2.77 -22.97
N GLU A 198 -12.49 -1.58 -22.67
CA GLU A 198 -13.88 -1.21 -22.95
C GLU A 198 -14.16 -1.20 -24.46
N CYS A 199 -13.29 -0.55 -25.26
CA CYS A 199 -13.40 -0.54 -26.72
C CYS A 199 -13.27 -1.95 -27.34
N GLN A 200 -12.59 -2.88 -26.67
CA GLN A 200 -12.47 -4.27 -27.10
C GLN A 200 -13.66 -5.15 -26.68
N GLY A 201 -14.62 -4.61 -25.91
CA GLY A 201 -15.77 -5.37 -25.39
C GLY A 201 -15.41 -6.33 -24.25
N THR A 202 -14.22 -6.17 -23.67
CA THR A 202 -13.72 -6.94 -22.51
C THR A 202 -13.73 -6.12 -21.22
N GLY A 203 -14.32 -4.93 -21.27
CA GLY A 203 -14.59 -4.07 -20.12
C GLY A 203 -15.49 -4.75 -19.10
N ALA A 204 -15.30 -4.40 -17.83
CA ALA A 204 -16.01 -4.93 -16.68
C ALA A 204 -16.64 -3.77 -15.90
#